data_AF-A0A428MRH1-F1
#
_entry.id   AF-A0A428MRH1-F1
#
_cell.length_a   1.000
_cell.length_b   1.000
_cell.length_c   1.000
_cell.angle_alpha   90.00
_cell.angle_beta   90.00
_cell.angle_gamma   90.00
#
_symmetry.space_group_name_H-M   'P 1'
#
loop_
_entity.id
_entity.type
_entity.pdbx_description
1 polymer ?
#
loop_
_entity_poly.entity_id
_entity_poly.type
_entity_poly.pdbx_seq_one_letter_code
_entity_poly.pdbx_strand_id
1 'polypeptide(L)' 'MEHLNELELTAVGTSNMESAKKSADVFNATHAFDKVEDLAQHSDVDMTVVSINVKDHYDAVKAIVPAGKPIYCEWPLGS' A
#
# COMPACT_ATOMS: atom_id res chain seq x y z
N MET A 1 19.85 -1.22 -0.43
CA MET A 1 18.56 -0.55 -0.65
C MET A 1 18.89 0.90 -0.88
N GLU A 2 18.63 1.42 -2.08
CA GLU A 2 18.74 2.86 -2.30
C GLU A 2 17.50 3.52 -1.69
N HIS A 3 17.73 4.48 -0.80
CA HIS A 3 16.66 5.26 -0.20
C HIS A 3 16.38 6.45 -1.11
N LEU A 4 15.13 6.64 -1.50
CA LEU A 4 14.70 7.83 -2.24
C LEU A 4 14.40 8.91 -1.19
N ASN A 5 15.25 9.92 -1.05
CA ASN A 5 15.11 10.93 0.01
C ASN A 5 13.79 11.72 -0.01
N GLU A 6 13.08 11.70 -1.14
CA GLU A 6 11.78 12.36 -1.32
C GLU A 6 10.59 11.48 -0.92
N LEU A 7 10.81 10.20 -0.64
CA LEU A 7 9.77 9.24 -0.31
C LEU A 7 10.10 8.49 0.97
N GLU A 8 9.08 8.26 1.78
CA GLU A 8 9.15 7.45 2.99
C GLU A 8 8.06 6.37 2.94
N LEU A 9 8.40 5.15 3.35
CA LEU A 9 7.41 4.09 3.49
C LEU A 9 6.74 4.21 4.87
N THR A 10 5.63 4.95 4.94
CA THR A 10 4.93 5.19 6.21
C THR A 10 4.03 4.03 6.63
N ALA A 11 3.52 3.25 5.68
CA ALA A 11 2.58 2.16 5.92
C ALA A 11 2.78 0.95 4.99
N VAL A 12 2.42 -0.24 5.47
CA VAL A 12 2.35 -1.48 4.67
C VAL A 12 0.98 -2.13 4.82
N GLY A 13 0.41 -2.60 3.70
CA GLY A 13 -0.85 -3.32 3.64
C GLY A 13 -0.67 -4.71 3.05
N THR A 14 -1.23 -5.73 3.70
CA THR A 14 -1.30 -7.10 3.15
C THR A 14 -2.67 -7.71 3.47
N SER A 15 -2.99 -8.91 2.97
CA SER A 15 -4.28 -9.56 3.27
C SER A 15 -4.40 -10.14 4.69
N ASN A 16 -3.33 -10.11 5.50
CA ASN A 16 -3.36 -10.55 6.88
C ASN A 16 -2.45 -9.69 7.77
N MET A 17 -2.92 -9.38 8.98
CA MET A 17 -2.24 -8.45 9.88
C MET A 17 -0.86 -8.95 10.33
N GLU A 18 -0.66 -10.27 10.45
CA GLU A 18 0.63 -10.84 10.85
C GLU A 18 1.73 -10.54 9.83
N SER A 19 1.47 -10.77 8.53
CA SER A 19 2.42 -10.43 7.48
C SER A 19 2.58 -8.94 7.29
N ALA A 20 1.53 -8.14 7.52
CA ALA A 20 1.63 -6.69 7.46
C ALA A 20 2.61 -6.15 8.51
N LYS A 21 2.47 -6.60 9.76
CA LYS A 21 3.39 -6.23 10.86
C LYS A 21 4.82 -6.69 10.59
N LYS A 22 4.99 -7.94 10.15
CA LYS A 22 6.32 -8.46 9.81
C LYS A 22 6.99 -7.63 8.71
N SER A 23 6.25 -7.23 7.68
CA SER A 23 6.78 -6.36 6.63
C SER A 23 7.09 -4.96 7.16
N ALA A 24 6.20 -4.37 7.96
CA ALA A 24 6.44 -3.07 8.58
C ALA A 24 7.72 -3.07 9.44
N ASP A 25 7.96 -4.14 10.21
CA ASP A 25 9.20 -4.30 10.99
C ASP A 25 10.45 -4.40 10.09
N VAL A 26 10.37 -5.14 8.97
CA VAL A 26 11.50 -5.33 8.04
C VAL A 26 11.84 -4.04 7.30
N PHE A 27 10.84 -3.27 6.90
CA PHE A 27 11.02 -2.05 6.11
C PHE A 27 10.95 -0.77 6.94
N ASN A 28 10.83 -0.88 8.28
CA ASN A 28 10.68 0.23 9.22
C ASN A 28 9.49 1.16 8.90
N ALA A 29 8.36 0.60 8.46
CA ALA A 29 7.13 1.36 8.31
C ALA A 29 6.44 1.55 9.67
N THR A 30 5.91 2.74 9.91
CA THR A 30 5.21 3.07 11.17
C THR A 30 3.89 2.32 11.31
N HIS A 31 3.19 2.07 10.21
CA HIS A 31 1.83 1.54 10.21
C HIS A 31 1.70 0.23 9.44
N ALA A 32 0.85 -0.66 9.93
CA ALA A 32 0.54 -1.94 9.30
C ALA A 32 -0.98 -2.15 9.24
N PHE A 33 -1.48 -2.57 8.09
CA PHE A 33 -2.91 -2.77 7.84
C PHE A 33 -3.18 -4.12 7.19
N ASP A 34 -4.32 -4.73 7.52
CA ASP A 34 -4.86 -5.91 6.84
C ASP A 34 -6.00 -5.57 5.86
N LYS A 35 -6.34 -4.29 5.75
CA LYS A 35 -7.30 -3.72 4.82
C LYS A 35 -6.69 -2.54 4.07
N VAL A 36 -6.86 -2.55 2.76
CA VAL A 36 -6.24 -1.53 1.88
C VAL A 36 -6.95 -0.19 2.00
N GLU A 37 -8.24 -0.19 2.33
CA GLU A 37 -9.06 0.99 2.57
C GLU A 37 -8.54 1.78 3.77
N ASP A 38 -8.26 1.08 4.88
CA ASP A 38 -7.78 1.68 6.12
C ASP A 38 -6.38 2.31 5.90
N LEU A 39 -5.51 1.62 5.18
CA LEU A 39 -4.20 2.15 4.76
C LEU A 39 -4.36 3.41 3.92
N ALA A 40 -5.21 3.36 2.88
CA ALA A 40 -5.39 4.48 1.96
C ALA A 40 -6.01 5.70 2.65
N GLN A 41 -6.86 5.52 3.65
CA GLN A 41 -7.48 6.63 4.40
C GLN A 41 -6.57 7.22 5.48
N HIS A 42 -5.48 6.55 5.87
CA HIS A 42 -4.61 7.01 6.95
C HIS A 42 -3.98 8.37 6.66
N SER A 43 -3.91 9.27 7.65
CA SER A 43 -3.41 10.65 7.48
C SER A 43 -1.95 10.71 7.02
N ASP A 44 -1.15 9.74 7.41
CA ASP A 44 0.29 9.69 7.14
C ASP A 44 0.63 9.03 5.79
N VAL A 45 -0.38 8.70 4.99
CA VAL A 45 -0.21 8.13 3.64
C VAL A 45 -0.60 9.20 2.64
N ASP A 46 0.35 9.73 1.89
CA ASP A 46 0.09 10.75 0.86
C ASP A 46 -0.22 10.14 -0.52
N MET A 47 0.28 8.92 -0.77
CA MET A 47 0.14 8.18 -2.02
C MET A 47 0.18 6.68 -1.74
N THR A 48 -0.52 5.89 -2.54
CA THR A 48 -0.50 4.42 -2.44
C THR A 48 0.23 3.76 -3.61
N VAL A 49 0.94 2.67 -3.32
CA VAL A 49 1.55 1.78 -4.32
C VAL A 49 0.88 0.42 -4.25
N VAL A 50 0.33 -0.05 -5.37
CA VAL A 50 -0.28 -1.38 -5.51
C VAL A 50 0.69 -2.29 -6.23
N SER A 51 1.32 -3.20 -5.48
CA SER A 51 2.29 -4.19 -5.97
C SER A 51 1.89 -5.59 -5.46
N ILE A 52 0.78 -6.10 -5.98
CA ILE A 52 0.18 -7.38 -5.57
C ILE A 52 -0.07 -8.28 -6.79
N ASN A 53 -0.79 -9.39 -6.63
CA ASN A 53 -1.15 -10.21 -7.78
C ASN A 53 -2.03 -9.40 -8.75
N VAL A 54 -1.74 -9.47 -10.05
CA VAL A 54 -2.50 -8.76 -11.10
C VAL A 54 -4.01 -8.96 -11.01
N LYS A 55 -4.46 -10.15 -10.58
CA LYS A 55 -5.88 -10.48 -10.45
C LYS A 55 -6.60 -9.61 -9.41
N ASP A 56 -5.86 -9.10 -8.44
CA ASP A 56 -6.37 -8.32 -7.31
C ASP A 56 -6.20 -6.80 -7.54
N HIS A 57 -5.53 -6.37 -8.62
CA HIS A 57 -5.29 -4.96 -8.90
C HIS A 57 -6.59 -4.15 -9.00
N TYR A 58 -7.59 -4.68 -9.70
CA TYR A 58 -8.86 -3.98 -9.89
C TYR A 58 -9.56 -3.70 -8.56
N ASP A 59 -9.69 -4.72 -7.71
CA ASP A 59 -10.38 -4.59 -6.42
C ASP A 59 -9.60 -3.69 -5.46
N ALA A 60 -8.27 -3.82 -5.42
CA ALA A 60 -7.42 -2.95 -4.60
C ALA A 60 -7.50 -1.49 -5.03
N VAL A 61 -7.32 -1.19 -6.33
CA VAL A 61 -7.40 0.19 -6.85
C VAL A 61 -8.80 0.77 -6.61
N LYS A 62 -9.86 0.00 -6.86
CA LYS A 62 -11.24 0.44 -6.61
C LYS A 62 -11.50 0.77 -5.14
N ALA A 63 -10.91 0.02 -4.21
CA ALA A 63 -10.99 0.27 -2.77
C ALA A 63 -10.20 1.51 -2.35
N ILE A 64 -9.08 1.81 -3.02
CA ILE A 64 -8.21 2.97 -2.73
C ILE A 64 -8.77 4.28 -3.30
N VAL A 65 -9.34 4.27 -4.51
CA VAL A 65 -9.81 5.47 -5.24
C VAL A 65 -10.64 6.44 -4.37
N PRO A 66 -11.56 6.00 -3.50
CA PRO A 66 -12.31 6.89 -2.61
C PRO A 66 -11.47 7.71 -1.64
N ALA A 67 -10.22 7.33 -1.34
CA ALA A 67 -9.31 8.13 -0.53
C ALA A 67 -8.87 9.43 -1.23
N GLY A 68 -9.04 9.52 -2.56
CA GLY A 68 -8.69 10.73 -3.32
C GLY A 68 -7.18 10.99 -3.41
N LYS A 69 -6.36 10.00 -3.09
CA LYS A 69 -4.89 10.08 -3.09
C LYS A 69 -4.31 9.51 -4.37
N PRO A 70 -3.14 9.97 -4.83
CA PRO A 70 -2.43 9.38 -5.97
C PRO A 70 -2.22 7.86 -5.79
N ILE A 71 -2.35 7.13 -6.90
CA ILE A 71 -2.19 5.68 -6.94
C ILE A 71 -1.17 5.35 -8.02
N TYR A 72 -0.13 4.61 -7.65
CA TYR A 72 0.69 3.87 -8.59
C TYR A 72 0.29 2.41 -8.52
N CYS A 73 -0.06 1.80 -9.66
CA CYS A 73 -0.36 0.38 -9.74
C CYS A 73 0.66 -0.28 -10.65
N GLU A 74 1.26 -1.37 -10.19
CA GLU A 74 2.23 -2.14 -10.96
C GLU A 74 1.66 -2.63 -12.29
N TRP A 75 2.54 -2.85 -13.25
CA TRP A 75 2.15 -3.35 -14.55
C TRP A 75 1.98 -4.89 -14.52
N PRO A 76 0.99 -5.45 -15.25
CA PRO A 76 -0.08 -4.75 -15.95
C PRO A 76 -1.16 -4.25 -14.99
N LEU A 77 -1.79 -3.12 -15.33
CA LEU A 77 -2.84 -2.50 -14.51
C LEU A 77 -4.01 -3.46 -14.22
N GLY A 78 -4.32 -4.32 -15.18
CA GLY A 78 -5.33 -5.37 -15.07
C GLY A 78 -5.16 -6.37 -16.21
N SER A 79 -5.80 -7.53 -16.06
CA SER A 79 -5.85 -8.61 -17.06
C SER A 79 -7.22 -8.72 -17.69
#